data_AF-A0A8S3GCY2-F1
#
_entry.id   AF-A0A8S3GCY2-F1
#
_cell.length_a   1.000
_cell.length_b   1.000
_cell.length_c   1.000
_cell.angle_alpha   90.00
_cell.angle_beta   90.00
_cell.angle_gamma   90.00
#
_symmetry.space_group_name_H-M   'P 1'
#
loop_
_entity.id
_entity.type
_entity.pdbx_description
1 polymer ?
#
loop_
_entity_poly.entity_id
_entity_poly.type
_entity_poly.pdbx_seq_one_letter_code
_entity_poly.pdbx_strand_id
1 'polypeptide(L)'
;MTTWLGEILDALFVRKDLDPKYEVLVNEARKMKLSNTEKWWRNAVLWEFCELDRTHDNSVNNEEIARFVRSLKVLEHCIQPFLNHCDTDNDNKISSEEWGTCLGLEK
;
A
#
# COMPACT_ATOMS: atom_id res chain seq x y z
N MET A 1 -9.36 -3.50 5.45
CA MET A 1 -8.20 -2.60 5.25
C MET A 1 -7.96 -2.34 3.77
N THR A 2 -7.82 -3.37 2.94
CA THR A 2 -7.46 -3.21 1.52
C THR A 2 -8.54 -2.59 0.64
N THR A 3 -9.81 -2.89 0.87
CA THR A 3 -10.94 -2.19 0.23
C THR A 3 -10.90 -0.70 0.52
N TRP A 4 -10.55 -0.31 1.75
CA TRP A 4 -10.39 1.09 2.13
C TRP A 4 -9.22 1.76 1.40
N LEU A 5 -8.08 1.08 1.20
CA LEU A 5 -6.99 1.61 0.34
C LEU A 5 -7.49 1.89 -1.08
N GLY A 6 -8.33 1.01 -1.63
CA GLY A 6 -9.00 1.23 -2.91
C GLY A 6 -9.85 2.51 -2.95
N GLU A 7 -10.65 2.77 -1.90
CA GLU A 7 -11.44 4.01 -1.81
C GLU A 7 -10.55 5.25 -1.60
N ILE A 8 -9.46 5.14 -0.85
CA ILE A 8 -8.50 6.25 -0.65
C ILE A 8 -7.81 6.63 -1.95
N LEU A 9 -7.33 5.65 -2.70
CA LEU A 9 -6.72 5.87 -4.01
C LEU A 9 -7.69 6.61 -4.95
N ASP A 10 -8.96 6.20 -4.97
CA ASP A 10 -10.01 6.88 -5.76
C ASP A 10 -10.26 8.31 -5.29
N ALA A 11 -10.35 8.53 -3.98
CA ALA A 11 -10.57 9.84 -3.39
C ALA A 11 -9.41 10.82 -3.62
N LEU A 12 -8.15 10.33 -3.61
CA LEU A 12 -6.98 11.13 -3.96
C LEU A 12 -7.01 11.56 -5.43
N PHE A 13 -7.39 10.64 -6.33
CA PHE A 13 -7.54 10.94 -7.74
C PHE A 13 -8.62 12.00 -8.00
N VAL A 14 -9.81 11.85 -7.39
CA VAL A 14 -10.92 12.81 -7.54
C VAL A 14 -10.55 14.21 -7.03
N ARG A 15 -9.78 14.30 -5.94
CA ARG A 15 -9.30 15.57 -5.38
C ARG A 15 -8.14 16.20 -6.15
N LYS A 16 -7.54 15.46 -7.10
CA LYS A 16 -6.31 15.85 -7.81
C LYS A 16 -5.08 15.93 -6.89
N ASP A 17 -5.10 15.16 -5.81
CA ASP A 17 -4.01 15.03 -4.84
C ASP A 17 -3.09 13.82 -5.15
N LEU A 18 -3.43 13.03 -6.18
CA LEU A 18 -2.64 11.88 -6.61
C LEU A 18 -1.59 12.28 -7.66
N ASP A 19 -0.36 11.77 -7.52
CA ASP A 19 0.67 11.91 -8.56
C ASP A 19 0.16 11.36 -9.91
N PRO A 20 0.23 12.13 -11.02
CA PRO A 20 -0.27 11.72 -12.32
C PRO A 20 0.25 10.36 -12.82
N LYS A 21 1.44 9.93 -12.38
CA LYS A 21 2.00 8.62 -12.77
C LYS A 21 1.13 7.43 -12.32
N TYR A 22 0.28 7.62 -11.30
CA TYR A 22 -0.61 6.58 -10.78
C TYR A 22 -2.02 6.61 -11.36
N GLU A 23 -2.34 7.53 -12.28
CA GLU A 23 -3.68 7.62 -12.88
C GLU A 23 -4.11 6.30 -13.56
N VAL A 24 -3.16 5.58 -14.18
CA VAL A 24 -3.42 4.27 -14.80
C VAL A 24 -3.92 3.26 -13.76
N LEU A 25 -3.30 3.24 -12.57
CA LEU A 25 -3.66 2.32 -11.49
C LEU A 25 -5.10 2.53 -11.01
N VAL A 26 -5.53 3.79 -10.88
CA VAL A 26 -6.89 4.17 -10.48
C VAL A 26 -7.90 3.71 -11.54
N ASN A 27 -7.62 4.01 -12.81
CA ASN A 27 -8.52 3.71 -13.91
C ASN A 27 -8.71 2.20 -14.09
N GLU A 28 -7.65 1.42 -13.92
CA GLU A 28 -7.73 -0.04 -13.91
C GLU A 28 -8.52 -0.58 -12.70
N ALA A 29 -8.26 -0.05 -11.49
CA ALA A 29 -9.01 -0.44 -10.29
C ALA A 29 -10.51 -0.18 -10.45
N ARG A 30 -10.90 0.99 -11.00
CA ARG A 30 -12.29 1.34 -11.31
C ARG A 30 -12.93 0.36 -12.29
N LYS A 31 -12.24 0.03 -13.39
CA LYS A 31 -12.72 -0.93 -14.38
C LYS A 31 -12.97 -2.30 -13.73
N MET A 32 -12.01 -2.79 -12.94
CA MET A 32 -12.14 -4.05 -12.19
C MET A 32 -13.31 -4.03 -11.21
N LYS A 33 -13.51 -2.91 -10.50
CA LYS A 33 -14.63 -2.72 -9.56
C LYS A 33 -15.97 -2.78 -10.29
N LEU A 34 -16.09 -2.12 -11.44
CA LEU A 34 -17.30 -2.13 -12.28
C LEU A 34 -17.60 -3.51 -12.89
N SER A 35 -16.57 -4.29 -13.24
CA SER A 35 -16.73 -5.67 -13.69
C SER A 35 -16.93 -6.68 -12.56
N ASN A 36 -17.10 -6.21 -11.32
CA ASN A 36 -17.26 -7.03 -10.12
C ASN A 36 -16.14 -8.08 -9.95
N THR A 37 -14.92 -7.71 -10.35
CA THR A 37 -13.74 -8.55 -10.23
C THR A 37 -13.22 -8.55 -8.79
N GLU A 38 -12.84 -9.72 -8.29
CA GLU A 38 -12.22 -9.84 -6.97
C GLU A 38 -10.91 -9.03 -6.88
N LYS A 39 -10.57 -8.61 -5.66
CA LYS A 39 -9.34 -7.86 -5.38
C LYS A 39 -9.13 -6.63 -6.29
N TRP A 40 -10.20 -5.93 -6.68
CA TRP A 40 -10.13 -4.68 -7.49
C TRP A 40 -9.22 -3.60 -6.87
N TRP A 41 -9.04 -3.65 -5.55
CA TRP A 41 -8.17 -2.78 -4.77
C TRP A 41 -6.66 -3.10 -4.89
N ARG A 42 -6.27 -4.15 -5.64
CA ARG A 42 -4.85 -4.57 -5.80
C ARG A 42 -3.91 -3.45 -6.21
N ASN A 43 -4.38 -2.58 -7.10
CA ASN A 43 -3.61 -1.46 -7.61
C ASN A 43 -3.39 -0.38 -6.54
N ALA A 44 -4.28 -0.26 -5.56
CA ALA A 44 -4.08 0.60 -4.40
C ALA A 44 -3.01 0.05 -3.45
N VAL A 45 -2.93 -1.28 -3.30
CA VAL A 45 -1.87 -1.90 -2.50
C VAL A 45 -0.49 -1.71 -3.13
N LEU A 46 -0.40 -1.80 -4.47
CA LEU A 46 0.83 -1.48 -5.21
C LEU A 46 1.20 -0.01 -5.09
N TRP A 47 0.24 0.89 -5.26
CA TRP A 47 0.45 2.33 -5.10
C TRP A 47 1.00 2.66 -3.70
N GLU A 48 0.37 2.16 -2.64
CA GLU A 48 0.80 2.40 -1.26
C GLU A 48 2.24 1.90 -1.04
N PHE A 49 2.58 0.72 -1.56
CA PHE A 49 3.95 0.19 -1.48
C PHE A 49 4.95 1.14 -2.15
N CYS A 50 4.64 1.62 -3.36
CA CYS A 50 5.53 2.55 -4.07
C CYS A 50 5.68 3.91 -3.37
N GLU A 51 4.67 4.37 -2.64
CA GLU A 51 4.77 5.61 -1.85
C GLU A 51 5.64 5.43 -0.59
N LEU A 52 5.66 4.21 -0.05
CA LEU A 52 6.51 3.84 1.08
C LEU A 52 7.97 3.58 0.65
N ASP A 53 8.20 2.87 -0.45
CA ASP A 53 9.53 2.57 -1.02
C ASP A 53 10.11 3.80 -1.74
N ARG A 54 10.78 4.67 -0.97
CA ARG A 54 11.41 5.90 -1.47
C ARG A 54 12.80 5.66 -2.01
N THR A 55 13.46 4.60 -1.56
CA THR A 55 14.79 4.21 -2.03
C THR A 55 14.73 3.51 -3.38
N HIS A 56 13.54 3.04 -3.77
CA HIS A 56 13.29 2.26 -4.99
C HIS A 56 14.11 0.97 -5.03
N ASP A 57 14.33 0.36 -3.86
CA ASP A 57 15.05 -0.91 -3.71
C ASP A 57 14.11 -2.13 -3.66
N ASN A 58 12.81 -1.91 -3.89
CA ASN A 58 11.75 -2.92 -3.83
C ASN A 58 11.61 -3.55 -2.43
N SER A 59 12.05 -2.82 -1.40
CA SER A 59 11.84 -3.13 0.01
C SER A 59 11.45 -1.88 0.77
N VAL A 60 10.69 -2.02 1.85
CA VAL A 60 10.40 -0.91 2.75
C VAL A 60 11.11 -1.18 4.06
N ASN A 61 12.04 -0.31 4.43
CA ASN A 61 12.78 -0.44 5.69
C ASN A 61 12.18 0.40 6.83
N ASN A 62 12.67 0.16 8.05
CA ASN A 62 12.22 0.88 9.25
C ASN A 62 12.32 2.41 9.16
N GLU A 63 13.29 2.97 8.43
CA GLU A 63 13.39 4.43 8.29
C GLU A 63 12.30 5.00 7.37
N GLU A 64 11.97 4.30 6.29
CA GLU A 64 10.89 4.66 5.37
C GLU A 64 9.53 4.60 6.08
N ILE A 65 9.29 3.49 6.81
CA ILE A 65 8.13 3.33 7.69
C ILE A 65 8.08 4.45 8.72
N ALA A 66 9.17 4.70 9.46
CA ALA A 66 9.17 5.70 10.52
C ALA A 66 8.89 7.11 10.00
N ARG A 67 9.38 7.46 8.80
CA ARG A 67 9.06 8.76 8.17
C ARG A 67 7.57 8.88 7.86
N PHE A 68 6.95 7.82 7.36
CA PHE A 68 5.51 7.77 7.11
C PHE A 68 4.70 7.86 8.41
N VAL A 69 5.00 6.99 9.38
CA VAL A 69 4.29 6.89 10.67
C VAL A 69 4.50 8.12 11.56
N ARG A 70 5.63 8.83 11.46
CA ARG A 70 5.87 10.09 12.20
C ARG A 70 4.88 11.20 11.84
N SER A 71 4.26 11.15 10.66
CA SER A 71 3.14 12.06 10.34
C SER A 71 1.83 11.68 11.06
N LEU A 72 1.75 10.45 11.59
CA LEU A 72 0.58 9.81 12.20
C LEU A 72 0.83 9.36 13.66
N LYS A 73 1.76 9.99 14.41
CA LYS A 73 2.31 9.57 15.73
C LYS A 73 1.36 8.84 16.70
N VAL A 74 0.06 9.13 16.67
CA VAL A 74 -0.96 8.46 17.49
C VAL A 74 -1.11 6.96 17.18
N LEU A 75 -0.79 6.52 15.96
CA LEU A 75 -1.06 5.16 15.47
C LEU A 75 0.18 4.25 15.44
N GLU A 76 1.33 4.70 15.93
CA GLU A 76 2.59 3.93 15.90
C GLU A 76 2.45 2.55 16.56
N HIS A 77 1.74 2.48 17.69
CA HIS A 77 1.46 1.24 18.42
C HIS A 77 0.51 0.27 17.69
N CYS A 78 -0.26 0.74 16.71
CA CYS A 78 -1.13 -0.10 15.89
C CYS A 78 -0.41 -0.64 14.66
N ILE A 79 0.49 0.16 14.08
CA ILE A 79 1.15 -0.15 12.81
C ILE A 79 2.33 -1.09 13.03
N GLN A 80 3.13 -0.91 14.08
CA GLN A 80 4.32 -1.73 14.30
C GLN A 80 4.02 -3.24 14.42
N PRO A 81 3.01 -3.69 15.19
CA PRO A 81 2.68 -5.12 15.24
C PRO A 81 2.24 -5.69 13.89
N PHE A 82 1.57 -4.89 13.05
CA PHE A 82 1.18 -5.28 11.71
C PHE A 82 2.41 -5.46 10.81
N LEU A 83 3.35 -4.50 10.82
CA LEU A 83 4.57 -4.58 10.02
C LEU A 83 5.45 -5.76 10.43
N ASN A 84 5.60 -6.01 11.73
CA ASN A 84 6.32 -7.18 12.23
C ASN A 84 5.65 -8.51 11.83
N HIS A 85 4.34 -8.51 11.59
CA HIS A 85 3.64 -9.70 11.10
C HIS A 85 3.88 -9.91 9.60
N CYS A 86 4.05 -8.83 8.83
CA CYS A 86 4.33 -8.91 7.40
C CYS A 86 5.79 -9.29 7.10
N ASP A 87 6.75 -8.94 7.96
CA ASP A 87 8.17 -9.33 7.87
C ASP A 87 8.32 -10.82 8.23
N THR A 88 8.27 -11.69 7.23
CA THR A 88 8.23 -13.15 7.42
C THR A 88 9.60 -13.78 7.55
N ASP A 89 10.62 -13.18 6.93
CA ASP A 89 12.00 -13.64 6.99
C ASP A 89 12.84 -12.98 8.10
N ASN A 90 12.26 -11.99 8.80
CA ASN A 90 12.84 -11.25 9.93
C ASN A 90 14.09 -10.44 9.57
N ASP A 91 14.19 -9.95 8.32
CA ASP A 91 15.29 -9.11 7.88
C ASP A 91 15.14 -7.61 8.26
N ASN A 92 14.04 -7.26 8.94
CA ASN A 92 13.63 -5.90 9.33
C ASN A 92 13.31 -4.99 8.13
N LYS A 93 12.96 -5.58 7.00
CA LYS A 93 12.38 -4.93 5.83
C LYS A 93 11.10 -5.67 5.44
N ILE A 94 10.32 -5.05 4.57
CA ILE A 94 9.16 -5.70 3.96
C ILE A 94 9.34 -5.63 2.45
N SER A 95 9.53 -6.78 1.83
CA SER A 95 9.58 -6.91 0.37
C SER A 95 8.19 -6.70 -0.25
N SER A 96 8.13 -6.43 -1.56
CA SER A 96 6.84 -6.33 -2.26
C SER A 96 6.02 -7.63 -2.24
N GLU A 97 6.68 -8.78 -2.15
CA GLU A 97 6.03 -10.08 -2.02
C GLU A 97 5.38 -10.25 -0.65
N GLU A 98 6.10 -9.94 0.42
CA GLU A 98 5.59 -9.96 1.79
C GLU A 98 4.44 -8.97 1.99
N TRP A 99 4.59 -7.75 1.47
CA TRP A 99 3.55 -6.74 1.51
C TRP A 99 2.26 -7.21 0.82
N GLY A 100 2.38 -7.76 -0.38
CA GLY A 100 1.25 -8.30 -1.12
C GLY A 100 0.58 -9.45 -0.38
N THR A 101 1.38 -10.40 0.11
CA THR A 101 0.94 -11.57 0.89
C THR A 101 0.17 -11.13 2.14
N CYS A 102 0.76 -10.23 2.94
CA CYS A 102 0.17 -9.70 4.16
C CYS A 102 -1.18 -9.00 3.94
N LEU A 103 -1.37 -8.41 2.76
CA LEU A 103 -2.61 -7.75 2.36
C LEU A 103 -3.58 -8.66 1.58
N GLY A 104 -3.29 -9.95 1.46
CA GLY A 104 -4.17 -10.93 0.81
C GLY A 104 -4.12 -10.91 -0.71
N LEU A 105 -3.02 -10.42 -1.30
CA LEU A 105 -2.72 -10.53 -2.73
C LEU A 105 -2.07 -11.85 -3.13
N GLU A 106 -1.96 -12.82 -2.21
CA GLU A 106 -1.50 -14.17 -2.52
C GLU A 106 -2.21 -14.76 -3.75
N LYS A 107 -1.45 -15.55 -4.52
CA LYS A 107 -1.88 -16.27 -5.72
C LYS A 107 -2.94 -17.31 -5.42
#